data_AF-A0A953KMF1-F1
#
_entry.id   AF-A0A953KMF1-F1
#
_cell.length_a   1.000
_cell.length_b   1.000
_cell.length_c   1.000
_cell.angle_alpha   90.00
_cell.angle_beta   90.00
_cell.angle_gamma   90.00
#
_symmetry.space_group_name_H-M   'P 1'
#
loop_
_entity.id
_entity.type
_entity.pdbx_description
1 polymer ?
#
loop_
_entity_poly.entity_id
_entity_poly.type
_entity_poly.pdbx_seq_one_letter_code
_entity_poly.pdbx_strand_id
1 'polypeptide(L)'
;MIDNPLILLLAVIAAGALLFFTTIGMGYVGSVVINALTRFLARNNTKAAQLAAWDAATLKTFTDGADAPTTAIRPPPLANPKDQLAFFGFVATSIALILIPMSFAPEGRHVSLPAILRLYQPDSLAVKPKPTAVPAAVAEPGKLPTGAAALPAGNAANGKMLFASNGCSSCHAIAKDVKLVGPSLYGIWNTAATREKGVDAKSYLYESITKPNAFVVDGYTQNIMPSTFAQALSAQQMADLLAYLEKDLAQK
;
A
#
# COMPACT_ATOMS: atom_id res chain seq x y z
N MET A 1 9.06 37.02 -36.60
CA MET A 1 8.77 35.77 -37.33
C MET A 1 10.11 35.13 -37.64
N ILE A 2 10.30 33.85 -37.31
CA ILE A 2 11.57 33.15 -37.60
C ILE A 2 11.43 32.60 -39.01
N ASP A 3 11.93 33.32 -40.01
CA ASP A 3 11.73 32.99 -41.43
C ASP A 3 12.76 31.99 -41.98
N ASN A 4 13.46 31.27 -41.10
CA ASN A 4 14.41 30.23 -41.49
C ASN A 4 13.82 28.83 -41.25
N PRO A 5 13.41 28.10 -42.32
CA PRO A 5 12.76 26.80 -42.18
C PRO A 5 13.67 25.74 -41.53
N LEU A 6 15.00 25.91 -41.60
CA LEU A 6 15.96 25.02 -40.94
C LEU A 6 15.92 25.17 -39.42
N ILE A 7 15.77 26.40 -38.92
CA ILE A 7 15.69 26.69 -37.48
C ILE A 7 14.37 26.17 -36.91
N LEU A 8 13.28 26.29 -37.66
CA LEU A 8 11.97 25.75 -37.26
C LEU A 8 11.99 24.21 -37.19
N LEU A 9 12.62 23.55 -38.16
CA LEU A 9 12.77 22.10 -38.17
C LEU A 9 13.62 21.60 -36.99
N LEU A 10 14.74 22.26 -36.69
CA LEU A 10 15.59 21.92 -35.55
C LEU A 10 14.89 22.13 -34.21
N ALA A 11 14.09 23.19 -34.08
CA ALA A 11 13.30 23.44 -32.87
C ALA A 11 12.22 22.36 -32.65
N VAL A 12 11.56 21.90 -33.71
CA VAL A 12 10.57 20.81 -33.64
C VAL A 12 11.22 19.47 -33.29
N ILE A 13 12.39 19.16 -33.85
CA ILE A 13 13.14 17.94 -33.53
C ILE A 13 13.62 17.96 -32.07
N ALA A 14 14.12 19.11 -31.59
CA ALA A 14 14.56 19.27 -30.20
C ALA A 14 13.38 19.14 -29.21
N ALA A 15 12.22 19.74 -29.52
CA ALA A 15 11.02 19.62 -28.71
C ALA A 15 10.46 18.18 -28.70
N GLY A 16 10.51 17.49 -29.84
CA GLY A 16 10.11 16.08 -29.95
C GLY A 16 11.02 15.14 -29.15
N ALA A 17 12.34 15.36 -29.20
CA ALA A 17 13.29 14.60 -28.39
C ALA A 17 13.08 14.83 -26.89
N LEU A 18 12.85 16.08 -26.47
CA LEU A 18 12.60 16.42 -25.06
C LEU A 18 11.30 15.79 -24.52
N LEU A 19 10.25 15.75 -25.34
CA LEU A 19 8.98 15.07 -25.00
C LEU A 19 9.14 13.54 -24.96
N PHE A 20 9.94 12.97 -25.86
CA PHE A 20 10.22 11.53 -25.88
C PHE A 20 11.04 11.09 -24.66
N PHE A 21 12.06 11.88 -24.27
CA PHE A 21 12.88 11.61 -23.09
C PHE A 21 12.12 11.80 -21.76
N THR A 22 11.22 12.78 -21.66
CA THR A 22 10.47 13.02 -20.42
C THR A 22 9.33 12.01 -20.19
N THR A 23 8.72 11.48 -21.25
CA THR A 23 7.60 10.52 -21.12
C THR A 23 8.05 9.07 -21.01
N ILE A 24 9.04 8.64 -21.82
CA ILE A 24 9.53 7.25 -21.83
C ILE A 24 10.65 7.06 -20.81
N GLY A 25 11.51 8.07 -20.61
CA GLY A 25 12.61 8.02 -19.65
C GLY A 25 12.14 7.93 -18.19
N MET A 26 11.09 8.67 -17.82
CA MET A 26 10.51 8.60 -16.47
C MET A 26 9.89 7.22 -16.18
N GLY A 27 9.28 6.61 -17.20
CA GLY A 27 8.73 5.24 -17.12
C GLY A 27 9.83 4.18 -16.97
N TYR A 28 10.92 4.30 -17.72
CA TYR A 28 12.04 3.35 -17.64
C TYR A 28 12.80 3.48 -16.32
N VAL A 29 13.10 4.70 -15.88
CA VAL A 29 13.76 4.94 -14.58
C VAL A 29 12.87 4.48 -13.43
N GLY A 30 11.56 4.76 -13.48
CA GLY A 30 10.61 4.25 -12.50
C GLY A 30 10.57 2.72 -12.47
N SER A 31 10.57 2.06 -13.63
CA SER A 31 10.59 0.60 -13.74
C SER A 31 11.88 -0.03 -13.21
N VAL A 32 13.02 0.62 -13.45
CA VAL A 32 14.33 0.18 -12.93
C VAL A 32 14.40 0.37 -11.42
N VAL A 33 13.92 1.49 -10.89
CA VAL A 33 13.87 1.75 -9.44
C VAL A 33 12.90 0.80 -8.73
N ILE A 34 11.71 0.56 -9.28
CA ILE A 34 10.73 -0.38 -8.73
C ILE A 34 11.26 -1.81 -8.78
N ASN A 35 11.89 -2.23 -9.88
CA ASN A 35 12.49 -3.57 -9.96
C ASN A 35 13.71 -3.72 -9.03
N ALA A 36 14.54 -2.68 -8.90
CA ALA A 36 15.67 -2.68 -7.97
C ALA A 36 15.19 -2.72 -6.52
N LEU A 37 14.18 -1.93 -6.17
CA LEU A 37 13.55 -1.93 -4.85
C LEU A 37 12.87 -3.26 -4.55
N THR A 38 12.13 -3.83 -5.48
CA THR A 38 11.49 -5.14 -5.32
C THR A 38 12.53 -6.24 -5.11
N ARG A 39 13.66 -6.22 -5.84
CA ARG A 39 14.77 -7.17 -5.64
C ARG A 39 15.54 -6.92 -4.35
N PHE A 40 15.68 -5.67 -3.92
CA PHE A 40 16.28 -5.33 -2.63
C PHE A 40 15.42 -5.83 -1.48
N LEU A 41 14.12 -5.52 -1.51
CA LEU A 41 13.15 -6.00 -0.52
C LEU A 41 13.08 -7.52 -0.52
N ALA A 42 13.00 -8.18 -1.67
CA ALA A 42 12.99 -9.65 -1.75
C ALA A 42 14.27 -10.29 -1.17
N ARG A 43 15.43 -9.63 -1.32
CA ARG A 43 16.70 -10.11 -0.74
C ARG A 43 16.80 -9.85 0.77
N ASN A 44 16.38 -8.68 1.23
CA ASN A 44 16.47 -8.29 2.64
C ASN A 44 15.32 -8.80 3.53
N ASN A 45 14.12 -9.09 2.98
CA ASN A 45 13.01 -9.64 3.75
C ASN A 45 13.15 -11.13 4.11
N THR A 46 14.22 -11.80 3.65
CA THR A 46 14.51 -13.19 4.07
C THR A 46 15.13 -13.27 5.47
N LYS A 47 15.43 -12.14 6.12
CA LYS A 47 15.84 -12.08 7.52
C LYS A 47 14.87 -11.23 8.34
N ALA A 48 13.70 -11.80 8.62
CA ALA A 48 12.72 -11.27 9.58
C ALA A 48 13.32 -10.92 10.96
N ALA A 49 14.52 -11.43 11.28
CA ALA A 49 15.27 -11.10 12.50
C ALA A 49 15.83 -9.65 12.55
N GLN A 50 16.07 -8.97 11.42
CA GLN A 50 16.70 -7.63 11.45
C GLN A 50 15.70 -6.48 11.67
N LEU A 51 14.41 -6.69 11.39
CA LEU A 51 13.36 -5.72 11.74
C LEU A 51 12.93 -5.85 13.21
N ALA A 52 13.15 -7.02 13.83
CA ALA A 52 12.91 -7.25 15.26
C ALA A 52 13.91 -6.54 16.19
N ALA A 53 15.02 -6.02 15.66
CA ALA A 53 16.04 -5.28 16.42
C ALA A 53 15.72 -3.79 16.62
N TRP A 54 14.60 -3.30 16.08
CA TRP A 54 14.14 -1.94 16.29
C TRP A 54 13.29 -1.92 17.55
N ASP A 55 13.94 -1.75 18.69
CA ASP A 55 13.22 -1.64 19.96
C ASP A 55 12.39 -0.34 20.03
N ALA A 56 11.42 -0.32 20.94
CA ALA A 56 10.56 0.83 21.17
C ALA A 56 11.36 2.10 21.55
N ALA A 57 12.56 1.93 22.12
CA ALA A 57 13.45 3.03 22.47
C ALA A 57 14.01 3.73 21.22
N THR A 58 14.39 2.96 20.20
CA THR A 58 14.87 3.48 18.92
C THR A 58 13.77 4.24 18.19
N LEU A 59 12.53 3.72 18.17
CA LEU A 59 11.38 4.45 17.61
C LEU A 59 11.06 5.75 18.36
N LYS A 60 11.20 5.75 19.70
CA LYS A 60 10.97 6.94 20.52
C LYS A 60 11.95 8.08 20.23
N THR A 61 13.19 7.77 19.83
CA THR A 61 14.17 8.80 19.42
C THR A 61 13.86 9.48 18.09
N PHE A 62 13.00 8.90 17.25
CA PHE A 62 12.53 9.54 16.01
C PHE A 62 11.30 10.41 16.23
N THR A 63 10.50 10.13 17.26
CA THR A 63 9.28 10.90 17.60
C THR A 63 9.58 12.09 18.51
N ASP A 64 10.62 12.00 19.33
CA ASP A 64 11.05 13.07 20.23
C ASP A 64 12.10 13.93 19.50
N GLY A 65 11.64 14.96 18.78
CA GLY A 65 12.49 15.77 17.91
C GLY A 65 13.71 16.44 18.60
N ALA A 66 14.73 16.68 17.77
CA ALA A 66 15.85 17.63 17.86
C ALA A 66 16.83 17.63 19.06
N ASP A 67 16.53 17.02 20.20
CA ASP A 67 17.39 17.19 21.41
C ASP A 67 18.18 15.94 21.83
N ALA A 68 18.04 14.82 21.11
CA ALA A 68 18.79 13.60 21.41
C ALA A 68 20.27 13.72 20.97
N PRO A 69 21.25 13.31 21.81
CA PRO A 69 22.67 13.39 21.45
C PRO A 69 22.94 12.58 20.19
N THR A 70 23.51 13.24 19.18
CA THR A 70 23.80 12.73 17.82
C THR A 70 24.76 11.54 17.78
N THR A 71 25.21 11.04 18.92
CA THR A 71 26.17 9.93 19.03
C THR A 71 25.54 8.54 19.05
N ALA A 72 24.20 8.39 19.05
CA ALA A 72 23.56 7.10 19.29
C ALA A 72 22.90 6.41 18.07
N ILE A 73 22.79 7.06 16.90
CA ILE A 73 22.22 6.42 15.71
C ILE A 73 23.33 5.74 14.91
N ARG A 74 23.81 4.58 15.37
CA ARG A 74 24.60 3.69 14.52
C ARG A 74 23.63 2.73 13.81
N PRO A 75 23.40 2.86 12.48
CA PRO A 75 22.65 1.84 11.77
C PRO A 75 23.34 0.48 11.97
N PRO A 76 22.58 -0.62 12.06
CA PRO A 76 23.18 -1.94 12.21
C PRO A 76 24.21 -2.16 11.09
N PRO A 77 25.42 -2.68 11.40
CA PRO A 77 26.43 -2.88 10.37
C PRO A 77 25.84 -3.80 9.29
N LEU A 78 25.64 -3.27 8.08
CA LEU A 78 25.28 -4.12 6.94
C LEU A 78 26.38 -5.16 6.83
N ALA A 79 25.99 -6.43 6.94
CA ALA A 79 26.89 -7.55 7.22
C ALA A 79 27.88 -7.85 6.08
N ASN A 80 27.76 -7.19 4.92
CA ASN A 80 28.69 -7.33 3.82
C ASN A 80 29.05 -5.97 3.16
N PRO A 81 30.28 -5.84 2.64
CA PRO A 81 30.76 -4.60 2.05
C PRO A 81 30.11 -4.24 0.70
N LYS A 82 29.46 -5.20 0.03
CA LYS A 82 28.77 -4.96 -1.25
C LYS A 82 27.41 -4.25 -1.05
N ASP A 83 26.71 -4.57 0.03
CA ASP A 83 25.43 -3.98 0.42
C ASP A 83 25.63 -2.57 1.00
N GLN A 84 26.74 -2.34 1.71
CA GLN A 84 27.16 -0.99 2.13
C GLN A 84 27.36 -0.08 0.91
N LEU A 85 28.12 -0.55 -0.08
CA LEU A 85 28.38 0.22 -1.30
C LEU A 85 27.10 0.47 -2.10
N ALA A 86 26.20 -0.52 -2.17
CA ALA A 86 24.91 -0.37 -2.84
C ALA A 86 24.00 0.64 -2.13
N PHE A 87 23.95 0.62 -0.80
CA PHE A 87 23.15 1.55 -0.01
C PHE A 87 23.67 3.00 -0.12
N PHE A 88 24.96 3.22 0.12
CA PHE A 88 25.54 4.57 0.01
C PHE A 88 25.53 5.08 -1.44
N GLY A 89 25.72 4.20 -2.43
CA GLY A 89 25.58 4.54 -3.83
C GLY A 89 24.15 4.97 -4.18
N PHE A 90 23.14 4.27 -3.66
CA PHE A 90 21.73 4.64 -3.85
C PHE A 90 21.41 5.99 -3.20
N VAL A 91 21.79 6.19 -1.93
CA VAL A 91 21.55 7.45 -1.21
C VAL A 91 22.24 8.63 -1.88
N ALA A 92 23.51 8.48 -2.28
CA ALA A 92 24.25 9.53 -2.99
C ALA A 92 23.61 9.87 -4.35
N THR A 93 23.14 8.85 -5.09
CA THR A 93 22.48 9.06 -6.38
C THR A 93 21.12 9.73 -6.23
N SER A 94 20.33 9.37 -5.21
CA SER A 94 19.06 10.03 -4.89
C SER A 94 19.26 11.48 -4.47
N ILE A 95 20.26 11.78 -3.64
CA ILE A 95 20.59 13.14 -3.23
C ILE A 95 21.05 13.97 -4.45
N ALA A 96 21.89 13.42 -5.31
CA ALA A 96 22.34 14.09 -6.53
C ALA A 96 21.17 14.39 -7.48
N LEU A 97 20.25 13.44 -7.69
CA LEU A 97 19.04 13.65 -8.51
C LEU A 97 18.11 14.76 -7.96
N ILE A 98 18.11 14.98 -6.65
CA ILE A 98 17.30 16.02 -6.01
C ILE A 98 18.01 17.38 -6.04
N LEU A 99 19.33 17.41 -5.84
CA LEU A 99 20.08 18.67 -5.71
C LEU A 99 20.57 19.25 -7.05
N ILE A 100 20.92 18.41 -8.03
CA ILE A 100 21.40 18.86 -9.35
C ILE A 100 20.40 19.77 -10.08
N PRO A 101 19.07 19.50 -10.12
CA PRO A 101 18.14 20.41 -10.79
C PRO A 101 17.98 21.77 -10.08
N MET A 102 18.36 21.90 -8.80
CA MET A 102 18.33 23.19 -8.11
C MET A 102 19.47 24.13 -8.56
N SER A 103 20.56 23.60 -9.12
CA SER A 103 21.71 24.38 -9.58
C SER A 103 21.60 24.89 -11.02
N PHE A 104 20.57 24.48 -11.77
CA PHE A 104 20.31 24.95 -13.14
C PHE A 104 19.07 25.85 -13.24
N ALA A 105 18.45 26.19 -12.12
CA ALA A 105 17.38 27.18 -12.10
C ALA A 105 18.00 28.58 -12.25
N PRO A 106 17.63 29.38 -13.26
CA PRO A 106 18.16 30.74 -13.40
C PRO A 106 17.76 31.57 -12.17
N GLU A 107 18.75 32.19 -11.52
CA GLU A 107 18.57 33.12 -10.39
C GLU A 107 17.38 34.07 -10.63
N GLY A 108 16.38 34.04 -9.75
CA GLY A 108 15.35 35.08 -9.70
C GLY A 108 13.89 34.61 -9.58
N ARG A 109 13.58 33.31 -9.51
CA ARG A 109 12.22 32.83 -9.22
C ARG A 109 12.14 32.06 -7.91
N HIS A 110 12.17 32.78 -6.80
CA HIS A 110 11.69 32.24 -5.53
C HIS A 110 10.17 32.06 -5.63
N VAL A 111 9.72 30.82 -5.80
CA VAL A 111 8.31 30.47 -5.69
C VAL A 111 7.96 30.57 -4.21
N SER A 112 7.12 31.54 -3.85
CA SER A 112 6.74 31.76 -2.46
C SER A 112 5.97 30.56 -1.91
N LEU A 113 6.17 30.23 -0.64
CA LEU A 113 5.43 29.17 0.07
C LEU A 113 3.91 29.19 -0.17
N PRO A 114 3.22 30.35 -0.18
CA PRO A 114 1.80 30.42 -0.54
C PRO A 114 1.49 30.04 -2.00
N ALA A 115 2.42 30.22 -2.94
CA ALA A 115 2.25 29.76 -4.32
C ALA A 115 2.41 28.23 -4.43
N ILE A 116 3.30 27.63 -3.63
CA ILE A 116 3.44 26.16 -3.54
C ILE A 116 2.19 25.53 -2.92
N LEU A 117 1.61 26.14 -1.86
CA LEU A 117 0.35 25.66 -1.29
C LEU A 117 -0.84 25.79 -2.24
N ARG A 118 -0.84 26.75 -3.17
CA ARG A 118 -1.85 26.83 -4.24
C ARG A 118 -1.71 25.73 -5.27
N LEU A 119 -0.49 25.31 -5.62
CA LEU A 119 -0.30 24.17 -6.53
C LEU A 119 -0.67 22.83 -5.87
N TYR A 120 -0.69 22.77 -4.54
CA TYR A 120 -1.30 21.68 -3.78
C TYR A 120 -2.81 21.89 -3.59
N GLN A 121 -3.54 22.07 -4.69
CA GLN A 121 -5.00 21.97 -4.67
C GLN A 121 -5.40 20.50 -4.87
N PRO A 122 -6.04 19.85 -3.88
CA PRO A 122 -6.39 18.43 -3.94
C PRO A 122 -7.29 18.08 -5.14
N ASP A 123 -7.99 19.08 -5.68
CA ASP A 123 -8.90 18.92 -6.82
C ASP A 123 -8.17 18.72 -8.16
N SER A 124 -6.89 19.10 -8.24
CA SER A 124 -6.09 19.00 -9.47
C SER A 124 -5.50 17.60 -9.71
N LEU A 125 -5.58 16.70 -8.72
CA LEU A 125 -5.20 15.29 -8.85
C LEU A 125 -6.35 14.39 -9.30
N ALA A 126 -7.50 14.95 -9.69
CA ALA A 126 -8.57 14.21 -10.34
C ALA A 126 -8.20 13.84 -11.81
N VAL A 127 -7.07 13.17 -12.01
CA VAL A 127 -6.93 12.26 -13.15
C VAL A 127 -7.94 11.17 -12.89
N LYS A 128 -9.08 11.21 -13.58
CA LYS A 128 -10.02 10.07 -13.60
C LYS A 128 -9.18 8.86 -13.97
N PRO A 129 -8.98 7.86 -13.08
CA PRO A 129 -8.23 6.68 -13.44
C PRO A 129 -8.99 6.06 -14.62
N LYS A 130 -8.34 6.00 -15.80
CA LYS A 130 -8.84 5.18 -16.90
C LYS A 130 -8.83 3.77 -16.35
N PRO A 131 -9.99 3.12 -16.15
CA PRO A 131 -10.02 1.79 -15.59
C PRO A 131 -9.21 0.87 -16.51
N THR A 132 -8.10 0.33 -16.00
CA THR A 132 -7.57 -0.90 -16.56
C THR A 132 -8.71 -1.91 -16.43
N ALA A 133 -9.14 -2.48 -17.56
CA ALA A 133 -10.23 -3.43 -17.59
C ALA A 133 -9.93 -4.59 -16.64
N VAL A 134 -10.53 -4.53 -15.45
CA VAL A 134 -10.83 -5.72 -14.66
C VAL A 134 -11.74 -6.57 -15.54
N PRO A 135 -11.42 -7.86 -15.77
CA PRO A 135 -12.29 -8.75 -16.54
C PRO A 135 -13.73 -8.63 -16.02
N ALA A 136 -14.64 -8.37 -16.95
CA ALA A 136 -16.04 -8.11 -16.67
C ALA A 136 -16.71 -9.30 -15.99
N ALA A 137 -16.90 -9.18 -14.68
CA ALA A 137 -18.08 -9.65 -13.97
C ALA A 137 -18.48 -8.50 -13.05
N VAL A 138 -19.22 -7.53 -13.62
CA VAL A 138 -19.71 -6.37 -12.88
C VAL A 138 -20.83 -6.86 -11.98
N ALA A 139 -20.48 -7.37 -10.79
CA ALA A 139 -21.42 -7.50 -9.70
C ALA A 139 -21.70 -6.09 -9.19
N GLU A 140 -22.95 -5.64 -9.26
CA GLU A 140 -23.34 -4.32 -8.79
C GLU A 140 -22.93 -4.12 -7.32
N PRO A 141 -22.36 -2.96 -6.95
CA PRO A 141 -22.16 -2.61 -5.55
C PRO A 141 -23.51 -2.60 -4.83
N GLY A 142 -23.58 -3.25 -3.66
CA GLY A 142 -24.74 -3.13 -2.75
C GLY A 142 -25.82 -4.21 -2.83
N LYS A 143 -25.62 -5.31 -3.59
CA LYS A 143 -26.56 -6.45 -3.58
C LYS A 143 -25.87 -7.76 -3.20
N LEU A 144 -25.35 -7.81 -1.98
CA LEU A 144 -24.89 -9.05 -1.40
C LEU A 144 -26.05 -10.07 -1.30
N PRO A 145 -25.82 -11.35 -1.59
CA PRO A 145 -26.84 -12.37 -1.44
C PRO A 145 -27.25 -12.55 0.02
N THR A 146 -28.37 -13.22 0.29
CA THR A 146 -28.82 -13.44 1.68
C THR A 146 -27.91 -14.38 2.48
N GLY A 147 -26.93 -15.03 1.84
CA GLY A 147 -25.97 -15.91 2.50
C GLY A 147 -24.75 -16.27 1.63
N ALA A 148 -23.73 -16.84 2.28
CA ALA A 148 -22.42 -17.10 1.68
C ALA A 148 -22.41 -18.19 0.59
N ALA A 149 -23.43 -19.05 0.56
CA ALA A 149 -23.55 -20.14 -0.41
C ALA A 149 -23.72 -19.65 -1.85
N ALA A 150 -24.35 -18.50 -2.04
CA ALA A 150 -24.63 -17.92 -3.36
C ALA A 150 -23.50 -17.00 -3.87
N LEU A 151 -22.37 -16.94 -3.17
CA LEU A 151 -21.22 -16.14 -3.60
C LEU A 151 -20.50 -16.80 -4.78
N PRO A 152 -19.98 -16.01 -5.75
CA PRO A 152 -19.15 -16.53 -6.82
C PRO A 152 -17.83 -17.11 -6.27
N ALA A 153 -17.03 -17.70 -7.16
CA ALA A 153 -15.68 -18.11 -6.81
C ALA A 153 -14.82 -16.88 -6.47
N GLY A 154 -14.12 -16.93 -5.33
CA GLY A 154 -13.26 -15.85 -4.85
C GLY A 154 -11.79 -16.00 -5.24
N ASN A 155 -11.12 -14.85 -5.37
CA ASN A 155 -9.68 -14.75 -5.56
C ASN A 155 -9.01 -14.21 -4.29
N ALA A 156 -8.17 -15.03 -3.65
CA ALA A 156 -7.49 -14.69 -2.40
C ALA A 156 -6.52 -13.51 -2.53
N ALA A 157 -5.86 -13.33 -3.68
CA ALA A 157 -4.95 -12.20 -3.90
C ALA A 157 -5.71 -10.87 -3.92
N ASN A 158 -6.87 -10.83 -4.58
CA ASN A 158 -7.78 -9.69 -4.54
C ASN A 158 -8.32 -9.46 -3.12
N GLY A 159 -8.71 -10.54 -2.43
CA GLY A 159 -9.19 -10.50 -1.05
C GLY A 159 -8.17 -9.87 -0.11
N LYS A 160 -6.89 -10.21 -0.25
CA LYS A 160 -5.80 -9.61 0.52
C LYS A 160 -5.70 -8.10 0.29
N MET A 161 -5.85 -7.64 -0.97
CA MET A 161 -5.86 -6.22 -1.28
C MET A 161 -7.08 -5.51 -0.67
N LEU A 162 -8.26 -6.13 -0.79
CA LEU A 162 -9.50 -5.63 -0.20
C LEU A 162 -9.43 -5.54 1.33
N PHE A 163 -8.79 -6.50 1.98
CA PHE A 163 -8.58 -6.52 3.43
C PHE A 163 -7.79 -5.29 3.89
N ALA A 164 -6.78 -4.88 3.12
CA ALA A 164 -6.03 -3.66 3.40
C ALA A 164 -6.84 -2.39 3.07
N SER A 165 -7.43 -2.33 1.87
CA SER A 165 -8.08 -1.11 1.37
C SER A 165 -9.41 -0.79 2.05
N ASN A 166 -10.12 -1.79 2.59
CA ASN A 166 -11.34 -1.59 3.38
C ASN A 166 -11.05 -1.40 4.88
N GLY A 167 -9.79 -1.22 5.26
CA GLY A 167 -9.40 -0.90 6.64
C GLY A 167 -9.48 -2.07 7.62
N CYS A 168 -9.68 -3.32 7.17
CA CYS A 168 -9.78 -4.46 8.08
C CYS A 168 -8.50 -4.61 8.93
N SER A 169 -7.34 -4.35 8.30
CA SER A 169 -6.02 -4.43 8.94
C SER A 169 -5.76 -3.41 10.07
N SER A 170 -6.54 -2.32 10.17
CA SER A 170 -6.37 -1.36 11.27
C SER A 170 -6.92 -1.90 12.60
N CYS A 171 -7.91 -2.78 12.54
CA CYS A 171 -8.55 -3.37 13.71
C CYS A 171 -8.20 -4.84 13.91
N HIS A 172 -7.82 -5.57 12.87
CA HIS A 172 -7.57 -7.01 12.94
C HIS A 172 -6.13 -7.34 12.56
N ALA A 173 -5.40 -7.95 13.50
CA ALA A 173 -4.08 -8.49 13.22
C ALA A 173 -4.17 -9.82 12.47
N ILE A 174 -3.20 -10.09 11.60
CA ILE A 174 -3.02 -11.41 10.96
C ILE A 174 -1.92 -12.25 11.64
N ALA A 175 -1.25 -11.67 12.63
CA ALA A 175 -0.25 -12.35 13.43
C ALA A 175 -0.92 -13.10 14.60
N LYS A 176 -0.36 -14.27 14.93
CA LYS A 176 -0.86 -15.12 16.01
C LYS A 176 -0.91 -14.36 17.34
N ASP A 177 -2.01 -14.52 18.07
CA ASP A 177 -2.22 -14.01 19.44
C ASP A 177 -2.09 -12.48 19.61
N VAL A 178 -2.00 -11.71 18.52
CA VAL A 178 -1.96 -10.25 18.56
C VAL A 178 -3.39 -9.70 18.65
N LYS A 179 -3.70 -9.08 19.79
CA LYS A 179 -4.98 -8.40 20.02
C LYS A 179 -4.87 -6.94 19.64
N LEU A 180 -5.82 -6.47 18.85
CA LEU A 180 -6.02 -5.05 18.53
C LEU A 180 -7.44 -4.65 18.98
N VAL A 181 -8.02 -3.66 18.31
CA VAL A 181 -9.44 -3.29 18.45
C VAL A 181 -10.35 -4.50 18.18
N GLY A 182 -9.98 -5.35 17.23
CA GLY A 182 -10.62 -6.64 16.93
C GLY A 182 -9.69 -7.84 17.22
N PRO A 183 -10.24 -9.07 17.18
CA PRO A 183 -9.48 -10.30 17.35
C PRO A 183 -8.47 -10.53 16.23
N SER A 184 -7.41 -11.27 16.55
CA SER A 184 -6.51 -11.81 15.53
C SER A 184 -7.29 -12.72 14.58
N LEU A 185 -6.97 -12.60 13.29
CA LEU A 185 -7.52 -13.44 12.22
C LEU A 185 -6.56 -14.57 11.81
N TYR A 186 -5.47 -14.76 12.56
CA TYR A 186 -4.62 -15.92 12.41
C TYR A 186 -5.41 -17.21 12.70
N GLY A 187 -5.42 -18.16 11.78
CA GLY A 187 -6.19 -19.41 11.91
C GLY A 187 -7.71 -19.20 11.93
N ILE A 188 -8.20 -18.06 11.39
CA ILE A 188 -9.59 -17.67 11.59
C ILE A 188 -10.57 -18.64 10.95
N TRP A 189 -10.25 -19.24 9.80
CA TRP A 189 -11.17 -20.17 9.13
C TRP A 189 -11.51 -21.37 10.02
N ASN A 190 -10.49 -21.96 10.65
CA ASN A 190 -10.66 -23.09 11.56
C ASN A 190 -11.39 -22.67 12.84
N THR A 191 -11.04 -21.50 13.37
CA THR A 191 -11.69 -20.97 14.58
C THR A 191 -13.17 -20.69 14.31
N ALA A 192 -13.50 -20.06 13.18
CA ALA A 192 -14.86 -19.72 12.76
C ALA A 192 -15.78 -20.94 12.68
N ALA A 193 -15.28 -22.08 12.18
CA ALA A 193 -16.02 -23.35 12.12
C ALA A 193 -16.46 -23.88 13.49
N THR A 194 -15.93 -23.34 14.58
CA THR A 194 -16.20 -23.81 15.96
C THR A 194 -16.93 -22.78 16.82
N ARG A 195 -17.12 -21.55 16.33
CA ARG A 195 -17.68 -20.43 17.12
C ARG A 195 -19.16 -20.59 17.40
N GLU A 196 -19.90 -21.09 16.43
CA GLU A 196 -21.34 -21.26 16.54
C GLU A 196 -21.75 -22.67 16.09
N LYS A 197 -22.52 -23.36 16.94
CA LYS A 197 -22.87 -24.75 16.72
C LYS A 197 -23.76 -24.88 15.49
N GLY A 198 -23.28 -25.63 14.49
CA GLY A 198 -24.03 -25.90 13.26
C GLY A 198 -23.86 -24.84 12.17
N VAL A 199 -23.01 -23.83 12.40
CA VAL A 199 -22.66 -22.82 11.39
C VAL A 199 -21.24 -23.12 10.88
N ASP A 200 -21.08 -23.23 9.56
CA ASP A 200 -19.78 -23.42 8.95
C ASP A 200 -18.94 -22.12 8.94
N ALA A 201 -17.63 -22.25 8.75
CA ALA A 201 -16.70 -21.11 8.76
C ALA A 201 -17.07 -20.00 7.77
N LYS A 202 -17.48 -20.37 6.55
CA LYS A 202 -17.78 -19.41 5.49
C LYS A 202 -19.02 -18.61 5.85
N SER A 203 -20.06 -19.28 6.35
CA SER A 203 -21.31 -18.66 6.81
C SER A 203 -21.08 -17.74 8.01
N TYR A 204 -20.32 -18.21 9.02
CA TYR A 204 -19.97 -17.40 10.20
C TYR A 204 -19.21 -16.12 9.80
N LEU A 205 -18.20 -16.24 8.94
CA LEU A 205 -17.40 -15.09 8.51
C LEU A 205 -18.19 -14.12 7.65
N TYR A 206 -19.06 -14.62 6.78
CA TYR A 206 -19.98 -13.80 6.01
C TYR A 206 -20.92 -12.99 6.92
N GLU A 207 -21.53 -13.64 7.91
CA GLU A 207 -22.39 -12.97 8.87
C GLU A 207 -21.62 -11.98 9.76
N SER A 208 -20.41 -12.34 10.19
CA SER A 208 -19.54 -11.43 10.97
C SER A 208 -19.20 -10.15 10.20
N ILE A 209 -19.03 -10.21 8.88
CA ILE A 209 -18.74 -9.02 8.06
C ILE A 209 -20.01 -8.22 7.76
N THR A 210 -21.13 -8.89 7.49
CA THR A 210 -22.38 -8.23 7.08
C THR A 210 -23.27 -7.78 8.24
N LYS A 211 -23.16 -8.45 9.39
CA LYS A 211 -23.91 -8.22 10.63
C LYS A 211 -22.97 -8.42 11.84
N PRO A 212 -22.00 -7.51 12.05
CA PRO A 212 -20.95 -7.69 13.05
C PRO A 212 -21.41 -7.82 14.51
N ASN A 213 -22.66 -7.45 14.82
CA ASN A 213 -23.24 -7.58 16.15
C ASN A 213 -24.07 -8.86 16.34
N ALA A 214 -24.24 -9.70 15.30
CA ALA A 214 -24.98 -10.96 15.41
C ALA A 214 -24.23 -11.96 16.31
N PHE A 215 -22.90 -11.96 16.25
CA PHE A 215 -22.03 -12.71 17.13
C PHE A 215 -20.85 -11.82 17.55
N VAL A 216 -20.73 -11.54 18.84
CA VAL A 216 -19.60 -10.78 19.40
C VAL A 216 -18.71 -11.75 20.17
N VAL A 217 -17.45 -11.84 19.76
CA VAL A 217 -16.45 -12.70 20.42
C VAL A 217 -16.20 -12.22 21.84
N ASP A 218 -16.12 -13.15 22.80
CA ASP A 218 -15.83 -12.85 24.20
C ASP A 218 -14.60 -11.95 24.35
N GLY A 219 -14.74 -10.91 25.18
CA GLY A 219 -13.69 -9.91 25.43
C GLY A 219 -13.63 -8.78 24.40
N TYR A 220 -14.51 -8.74 23.41
CA TYR A 220 -14.65 -7.63 22.46
C TYR A 220 -15.94 -6.85 22.66
N THR A 221 -15.92 -5.56 22.28
CA THR A 221 -17.06 -4.65 22.46
C THR A 221 -17.94 -4.63 21.21
N GLN A 222 -19.26 -4.68 21.42
CA GLN A 222 -20.25 -4.52 20.35
C GLN A 222 -20.17 -3.14 19.68
N ASN A 223 -20.69 -3.01 18.46
CA ASN A 223 -20.78 -1.75 17.69
C ASN A 223 -19.44 -1.11 17.33
N ILE A 224 -18.33 -1.84 17.45
CA ILE A 224 -17.01 -1.36 17.04
C ILE A 224 -16.70 -1.71 15.59
N MET A 225 -17.05 -2.93 15.15
CA MET A 225 -16.87 -3.34 13.76
C MET A 225 -17.95 -2.66 12.88
N PRO A 226 -17.57 -1.96 11.80
CA PRO A 226 -18.52 -1.21 10.97
C PRO A 226 -19.63 -2.10 10.37
N SER A 227 -20.89 -1.66 10.50
CA SER A 227 -22.06 -2.38 9.96
C SER A 227 -22.39 -2.00 8.50
N THR A 228 -21.50 -1.26 7.83
CA THR A 228 -21.72 -0.72 6.48
C THR A 228 -21.21 -1.64 5.37
N PHE A 229 -20.48 -2.71 5.70
CA PHE A 229 -19.88 -3.61 4.71
C PHE A 229 -20.92 -4.38 3.90
N ALA A 230 -22.12 -4.62 4.45
CA ALA A 230 -23.21 -5.26 3.73
C ALA A 230 -23.66 -4.46 2.49
N GLN A 231 -23.54 -3.13 2.56
CA GLN A 231 -23.88 -2.23 1.46
C GLN A 231 -22.66 -1.81 0.64
N ALA A 232 -21.48 -1.77 1.27
CA ALA A 232 -20.25 -1.32 0.62
C ALA A 232 -19.60 -2.38 -0.28
N LEU A 233 -19.73 -3.66 0.05
CA LEU A 233 -19.07 -4.75 -0.68
C LEU A 233 -20.00 -5.33 -1.76
N SER A 234 -19.46 -5.58 -2.94
CA SER A 234 -20.12 -6.42 -3.94
C SER A 234 -20.01 -7.90 -3.60
N ALA A 235 -20.83 -8.74 -4.23
CA ALA A 235 -20.75 -10.20 -4.08
C ALA A 235 -19.35 -10.75 -4.43
N GLN A 236 -18.71 -10.22 -5.48
CA GLN A 236 -17.35 -10.64 -5.84
C GLN A 236 -16.32 -10.21 -4.79
N GLN A 237 -16.41 -8.98 -4.25
CA GLN A 237 -15.48 -8.51 -3.22
C GLN A 237 -15.60 -9.32 -1.93
N MET A 238 -16.82 -9.68 -1.53
CA MET A 238 -17.03 -10.56 -0.39
C MET A 238 -16.48 -11.97 -0.65
N ALA A 239 -16.70 -12.54 -1.83
CA ALA A 239 -16.13 -13.82 -2.21
C ALA A 239 -14.60 -13.82 -2.15
N ASP A 240 -13.98 -12.76 -2.68
CA ASP A 240 -12.53 -12.56 -2.67
C ASP A 240 -11.99 -12.45 -1.24
N LEU A 241 -12.65 -11.66 -0.36
CA LEU A 241 -12.29 -11.55 1.06
C LEU A 241 -12.36 -12.90 1.77
N LEU A 242 -13.46 -13.65 1.62
CA LEU A 242 -13.59 -14.96 2.24
C LEU A 242 -12.54 -15.96 1.72
N ALA A 243 -12.21 -15.91 0.42
CA ALA A 243 -11.15 -16.74 -0.14
C ALA A 243 -9.77 -16.40 0.44
N TYR A 244 -9.50 -15.14 0.77
CA TYR A 244 -8.27 -14.75 1.48
C TYR A 244 -8.25 -15.30 2.92
N LEU A 245 -9.35 -15.15 3.66
CA LEU A 245 -9.45 -15.67 5.03
C LEU A 245 -9.29 -17.20 5.07
N GLU A 246 -9.82 -17.90 4.06
CA GLU A 246 -9.68 -19.34 3.91
C GLU A 246 -8.27 -19.76 3.51
N LYS A 247 -7.73 -19.24 2.41
CA LYS A 247 -6.52 -19.81 1.82
C LYS A 247 -5.24 -19.33 2.48
N ASP A 248 -5.22 -18.08 2.90
CA ASP A 248 -3.98 -17.44 3.36
C ASP A 248 -3.91 -17.34 4.88
N LEU A 249 -5.05 -17.39 5.58
CA LEU A 249 -5.13 -17.25 7.03
C LEU A 249 -5.59 -18.52 7.77
N ALA A 250 -6.05 -19.58 7.09
CA ALA A 250 -6.48 -20.81 7.79
C ALA A 250 -5.34 -21.65 8.38
N GLN A 251 -4.16 -21.65 7.76
CA GLN A 251 -3.06 -22.56 8.09
C GLN A 251 -1.81 -21.88 8.66
N LYS A 252 -1.91 -20.57 8.94
CA LYS A 252 -0.77 -19.88 9.54
C LYS A 252 -0.54 -20.39 10.94
#